data_AF-A0A413H2X7-F1
#
_entry.id   AF-A0A413H2X7-F1
#
_cell.length_a   1.000
_cell.length_b   1.000
_cell.length_c   1.000
_cell.angle_alpha   90.00
_cell.angle_beta   90.00
_cell.angle_gamma   90.00
#
_symmetry.space_group_name_H-M   'P 1'
#
loop_
_entity.id
_entity.type
_entity.pdbx_description
1 polymer ?
#
loop_
_entity_poly.entity_id
_entity_poly.type
_entity_poly.pdbx_seq_one_letter_code
_entity_poly.pdbx_strand_id
1 'polypeptide(L)'
;MNTKEIEKAINHITTLQVRLCHSENNLQYIKRLQALRHWLNTLDTLLDKQGKSQGEYAAVYKSYFQPCCGFSFYDRVYHSILAYQYGDKPF
;
A
#
# COMPACT_ATOMS: atom_id res chain seq x y z
N MET A 1 -8.87 3.48 18.94
CA MET A 1 -8.31 2.70 17.82
C MET A 1 -9.36 1.70 17.34
N ASN A 2 -9.84 1.81 16.10
CA ASN A 2 -10.93 0.98 15.59
C ASN A 2 -10.35 -0.25 14.85
N THR A 3 -10.09 -1.32 15.60
CA THR A 3 -9.37 -2.52 15.10
C THR A 3 -10.03 -3.14 13.86
N LYS A 4 -11.36 -3.17 13.80
CA LYS A 4 -12.12 -3.66 12.64
C LYS A 4 -11.84 -2.89 11.35
N GLU A 5 -11.64 -1.57 11.44
CA GLU A 5 -11.33 -0.75 10.27
C GLU A 5 -9.89 -0.97 9.80
N ILE A 6 -8.98 -1.19 10.74
CA ILE A 6 -7.57 -1.54 10.46
C ILE A 6 -7.49 -2.89 9.74
N GLU A 7 -8.15 -3.93 10.27
CA GLU A 7 -8.21 -5.26 9.65
C GLU A 7 -8.83 -5.19 8.25
N LYS A 8 -9.90 -4.41 8.08
CA LYS A 8 -10.53 -4.18 6.78
C LYS A 8 -9.55 -3.53 5.79
N ALA A 9 -8.82 -2.50 6.22
CA ALA A 9 -7.83 -1.84 5.38
C ALA A 9 -6.70 -2.80 4.99
N ILE A 10 -6.18 -3.60 5.93
CA ILE A 10 -5.15 -4.61 5.66
C ILE A 10 -5.67 -5.65 4.66
N ASN A 11 -6.89 -6.15 4.83
CA ASN A 11 -7.49 -7.12 3.90
C ASN A 11 -7.65 -6.54 2.48
N HIS A 12 -8.04 -5.27 2.35
CA HIS A 12 -8.08 -4.60 1.05
C HIS A 12 -6.69 -4.46 0.43
N ILE A 13 -5.67 -4.10 1.22
CA ILE A 13 -4.28 -4.03 0.75
C ILE A 13 -3.81 -5.39 0.22
N THR A 14 -3.97 -6.46 1.01
CA THR A 14 -3.57 -7.82 0.60
C THR A 14 -4.30 -8.29 -0.65
N THR A 15 -5.62 -8.05 -0.73
CA THR A 15 -6.42 -8.41 -1.91
C THR A 15 -5.95 -7.66 -3.15
N LEU A 16 -5.65 -6.37 -3.00
CA LEU A 16 -5.17 -5.54 -4.11
C LEU A 16 -3.77 -5.96 -4.57
N GLN A 17 -2.88 -6.39 -3.66
CA GLN A 17 -1.56 -6.91 -4.03
C GLN A 17 -1.69 -8.16 -4.92
N VAL A 18 -2.53 -9.13 -4.53
CA VAL A 18 -2.78 -10.34 -5.34
C VAL A 18 -3.34 -9.97 -6.70
N ARG A 19 -4.30 -9.04 -6.73
CA ARG A 19 -4.88 -8.56 -8.00
C ARG A 19 -3.85 -7.81 -8.84
N LEU A 20 -2.91 -7.08 -8.26
CA LEU A 20 -1.89 -6.34 -9.00
C LEU A 20 -1.07 -7.28 -9.90
N CYS A 21 -0.74 -8.49 -9.42
CA CYS A 21 -0.05 -9.54 -10.19
C CYS A 21 -0.85 -10.07 -11.39
N HIS A 22 -2.18 -9.92 -11.37
CA HIS A 22 -3.09 -10.35 -12.45
C HIS A 22 -3.58 -9.16 -13.28
N SER A 23 -2.76 -8.12 -13.42
CA SER A 23 -3.10 -6.96 -14.26
C SER A 23 -2.84 -7.28 -15.72
N GLU A 24 -3.88 -7.25 -16.54
CA GLU A 24 -3.80 -7.60 -17.96
C GLU A 24 -3.41 -6.41 -18.85
N ASN A 25 -3.51 -5.19 -18.31
CA ASN A 25 -3.15 -3.98 -19.02
C ASN A 25 -2.76 -2.86 -18.06
N ASN A 26 -2.12 -1.85 -18.64
CA ASN A 26 -1.68 -0.62 -18.00
C ASN A 26 -2.78 0.10 -17.20
N LEU A 27 -4.02 0.14 -17.72
CA LEU A 27 -5.13 0.83 -17.05
C LEU A 27 -5.56 0.09 -15.77
N GLN A 28 -5.64 -1.25 -15.82
CA GLN A 28 -5.92 -2.05 -14.63
C GLN A 28 -4.80 -1.91 -13.60
N TYR A 29 -3.54 -1.98 -14.05
CA TYR A 29 -2.37 -1.86 -13.20
C TYR A 29 -2.35 -0.52 -12.44
N ILE A 30 -2.48 0.61 -13.15
CA ILE A 30 -2.43 1.93 -12.51
C ILE A 30 -3.62 2.16 -11.56
N LYS A 31 -4.83 1.72 -11.93
CA LYS A 31 -6.01 1.83 -11.04
C LYS A 31 -5.83 1.02 -9.75
N ARG A 32 -5.23 -0.16 -9.84
CA ARG A 32 -4.92 -1.01 -8.68
C ARG A 32 -3.85 -0.37 -7.79
N LEU A 33 -2.81 0.23 -8.37
CA LEU A 33 -1.81 1.00 -7.62
C LEU A 33 -2.41 2.22 -6.91
N GLN A 34 -3.27 2.98 -7.59
CA GLN A 34 -3.96 4.12 -6.98
C GLN A 34 -4.83 3.68 -5.79
N ALA A 35 -5.55 2.56 -5.93
CA ALA A 35 -6.31 1.98 -4.83
C ALA A 35 -5.39 1.50 -3.67
N LEU A 36 -4.24 0.89 -3.97
CA LEU A 36 -3.24 0.53 -2.95
C LEU A 36 -2.76 1.76 -2.18
N ARG A 37 -2.39 2.83 -2.88
CA ARG A 37 -1.97 4.09 -2.24
C ARG A 37 -3.06 4.67 -1.33
N HIS A 38 -4.32 4.63 -1.78
CA HIS A 38 -5.45 5.08 -0.96
C HIS A 38 -5.55 4.29 0.35
N TRP A 39 -5.59 2.95 0.29
CA TRP A 39 -5.73 2.13 1.48
C TRP A 39 -4.51 2.16 2.40
N LEU A 40 -3.31 2.32 1.85
CA LEU A 40 -2.11 2.57 2.66
C LEU A 40 -2.23 3.89 3.43
N ASN A 41 -2.63 4.98 2.78
CA ASN A 41 -2.87 6.24 3.48
C ASN A 41 -3.97 6.11 4.54
N THR A 42 -5.06 5.39 4.25
CA THR A 42 -6.11 5.10 5.23
C THR A 42 -5.54 4.36 6.45
N LEU A 43 -4.73 3.32 6.24
CA LEU A 43 -4.08 2.59 7.31
C LEU A 43 -3.16 3.50 8.16
N ASP A 44 -2.40 4.39 7.51
CA ASP A 44 -1.54 5.37 8.19
C ASP A 44 -2.34 6.35 9.07
N THR A 45 -3.53 6.75 8.63
CA THR A 45 -4.42 7.63 9.41
C THR A 45 -5.15 6.91 10.55
N LEU A 46 -5.42 5.61 10.41
CA LEU A 46 -6.14 4.81 11.42
C LEU A 46 -5.26 4.41 12.61
N LEU A 47 -3.95 4.32 12.40
CA LEU A 47 -2.98 3.94 13.44
C LEU A 47 -2.47 5.18 14.17
N ASP A 48 -2.56 5.19 15.50
CA ASP A 48 -1.89 6.20 16.34
C ASP A 48 -0.37 5.96 16.38
N LYS A 49 0.42 6.98 16.75
CA LYS A 49 1.90 6.90 16.82
C LYS A 49 2.40 5.67 17.59
N GLN A 50 1.74 5.33 18.70
CA GLN A 50 2.10 4.18 19.54
C GLN A 50 1.72 2.85 18.87
N GLY A 51 0.61 2.81 18.13
CA GLY A 51 0.18 1.67 17.33
C GLY A 51 1.13 1.38 16.16
N LYS A 52 1.71 2.42 15.55
CA LYS A 52 2.72 2.30 14.48
C LYS A 52 4.03 1.68 14.99
N SER A 53 4.43 1.94 16.23
CA SER A 53 5.73 1.52 16.77
C SER A 53 5.70 0.20 17.53
N GLN A 54 4.68 -0.03 18.37
CA GLN A 54 4.63 -1.11 19.37
C GLN A 54 3.25 -1.80 19.50
N GLY A 55 2.26 -1.45 18.68
CA GLY A 55 0.96 -2.11 18.69
C GLY A 55 0.94 -3.48 18.00
N GLU A 56 -0.18 -4.19 18.11
CA GLU A 56 -0.44 -5.49 17.44
C GLU A 56 -0.17 -5.44 15.93
N TYR A 57 -0.49 -4.30 15.31
CA TYR A 57 -0.31 -4.07 13.88
C TYR A 57 1.06 -3.45 13.52
N ALA A 58 1.96 -3.24 14.49
CA ALA A 58 3.23 -2.55 14.24
C ALA A 58 4.12 -3.31 13.24
N ALA A 59 4.14 -4.65 13.30
CA ALA A 59 4.90 -5.46 12.34
C ALA A 59 4.35 -5.33 10.91
N VAL A 60 3.03 -5.36 10.75
CA VAL A 60 2.35 -5.18 9.46
C VAL A 60 2.52 -3.76 8.93
N TYR A 61 2.42 -2.76 9.81
CA TYR A 61 2.68 -1.38 9.42
C TYR A 61 4.13 -1.19 8.96
N LYS A 62 5.10 -1.73 9.70
CA LYS A 62 6.51 -1.66 9.32
C LYS A 62 6.78 -2.36 7.98
N SER A 63 6.12 -3.49 7.69
CA SER A 63 6.32 -4.13 6.38
C SER A 63 5.88 -3.27 5.20
N TYR A 64 4.90 -2.38 5.40
CA TYR A 64 4.44 -1.45 4.36
C TYR A 64 5.25 -0.15 4.27
N PHE A 65 5.59 0.44 5.41
CA PHE A 65 6.14 1.80 5.47
C PHE A 65 7.63 1.87 5.83
N GLN A 66 8.19 0.84 6.45
CA GLN A 66 9.61 0.86 6.82
C GLN A 66 10.47 0.45 5.61
N PRO A 67 11.41 1.31 5.18
CA PRO A 67 12.40 0.91 4.20
C PRO A 67 13.38 -0.09 4.83
N CYS A 68 13.56 -1.26 4.21
CA CYS A 68 14.60 -2.21 4.63
C CYS A 68 15.95 -1.86 3.98
N CYS A 69 16.09 -2.12 2.67
CA CYS A 69 17.33 -1.92 1.91
C CYS A 69 17.09 -1.05 0.66
N GLY A 70 16.34 0.04 0.81
CA GLY A 70 15.92 0.91 -0.30
C GLY A 70 14.51 1.43 -0.08
N PHE A 71 13.66 1.38 -1.11
CA PHE A 71 12.28 1.85 -1.04
C PHE A 71 11.37 0.91 -0.23
N SER A 72 10.57 1.49 0.67
CA SER A 72 9.46 0.79 1.34
C SER A 72 8.41 0.34 0.31
N PHE A 73 7.46 -0.51 0.72
CA PHE A 73 6.37 -0.89 -0.17
C PHE A 73 5.55 0.35 -0.60
N TYR A 74 5.28 1.26 0.34
CA TYR A 74 4.62 2.53 0.04
C TYR A 74 5.36 3.33 -1.02
N ASP A 75 6.68 3.48 -0.88
CA ASP A 75 7.50 4.23 -1.82
C ASP A 75 7.49 3.60 -3.21
N ARG A 76 7.52 2.26 -3.30
CA ARG A 76 7.42 1.55 -4.58
C ARG A 76 6.10 1.83 -5.26
N VAL A 77 4.98 1.74 -4.54
CA VAL A 77 3.64 2.06 -5.07
C VAL A 77 3.60 3.52 -5.55
N TYR A 78 4.13 4.45 -4.76
CA TYR A 78 4.20 5.87 -5.12
C TYR A 78 5.01 6.10 -6.40
N HIS A 79 6.23 5.55 -6.48
CA HIS A 79 7.09 5.70 -7.63
C HIS A 79 6.53 5.03 -8.88
N SER A 80 5.86 3.88 -8.77
CA SER A 80 5.20 3.25 -9.93
C SER A 80 4.05 4.09 -10.47
N ILE A 81 3.29 4.77 -9.61
CA ILE A 81 2.25 5.72 -10.06
C ILE A 81 2.90 6.92 -10.76
N LEU A 82 3.98 7.44 -10.19
CA LEU A 82 4.70 8.59 -10.73
C LEU A 82 5.30 8.27 -12.11
N ALA A 83 5.96 7.11 -12.24
CA ALA A 83 6.52 6.63 -13.51
C ALA A 83 5.44 6.56 -14.60
N TYR A 84 4.26 6.03 -14.26
CA TYR A 84 3.12 5.99 -15.18
C TYR A 84 2.66 7.39 -15.63
N GLN A 85 2.67 8.37 -14.73
CA GLN A 85 2.33 9.76 -15.07
C GLN A 85 3.34 10.40 -16.04
N TYR A 86 4.61 10.00 -15.96
CA TYR A 86 5.66 10.42 -16.88
C TYR A 86 5.70 9.61 -18.19
N GLY A 87 4.74 8.70 -18.40
CA GLY A 87 4.58 7.95 -19.63
C GLY A 87 5.27 6.59 -19.65
N ASP A 88 5.90 6.19 -18.55
CA ASP A 88 6.50 4.86 -18.42
C ASP A 88 5.41 3.81 -18.17
N LYS A 89 5.25 2.89 -19.12
CA LYS A 89 4.18 1.90 -19.11
C LYS A 89 4.80 0.52 -18.87
N PRO A 90 4.45 -0.14 -17.75
CA PRO A 90 5.04 -1.44 -17.39
C PRO A 90 4.62 -2.58 -18.32
N PHE A 91 3.63 -2.37 -19.19
CA PHE A 91 3.17 -3.29 -20.23
C PHE A 91 3.17 -2.63 -21.61
#